data_AF-A0A1H8UEB9-F1
#
_entry.id   AF-A0A1H8UEB9-F1
#
_cell.length_a   1.000
_cell.length_b   1.000
_cell.length_c   1.000
_cell.angle_alpha   90.00
_cell.angle_beta   90.00
_cell.angle_gamma   90.00
#
_symmetry.space_group_name_H-M   'P 1'
#
loop_
_entity.id
_entity.type
_entity.pdbx_description
1 polymer ?
#
loop_
_entity_poly.entity_id
_entity_poly.type
_entity_poly.pdbx_seq_one_letter_code
_entity_poly.pdbx_strand_id
1 'polypeptide(L)' 'MVTLEELAQALIVFIRLGCVCRFIYTMIRLSGADEEASKYKKRSRNVVLFYILAESIWQIKEIILFYYAK' A
#
# COMPACT_ATOMS: atom_id res chain seq x y z
N MET A 1 9.38 22.40 -11.16
CA MET A 1 9.89 21.23 -10.41
C MET A 1 9.02 20.91 -9.19
N VAL A 2 8.51 21.92 -8.46
CA VAL A 2 7.61 21.73 -7.30
C VAL A 2 6.29 21.00 -7.63
N THR A 3 5.60 21.39 -8.71
CA THR A 3 4.28 20.82 -9.06
C THR A 3 4.30 19.33 -9.40
N LEU A 4 5.39 18.83 -9.98
CA LEU A 4 5.52 17.42 -10.34
C LEU A 4 5.76 16.55 -9.10
N GLU A 5 6.57 17.04 -8.15
CA GLU A 5 6.88 16.35 -6.90
C GLU A 5 5.65 16.29 -5.99
N GLU A 6 4.91 17.39 -5.88
CA GLU A 6 3.65 17.46 -5.14
C GLU A 6 2.59 16.52 -5.74
N LEU A 7 2.47 16.50 -7.07
CA LEU A 7 1.56 15.58 -7.75
C LEU A 7 1.95 14.11 -7.50
N ALA A 8 3.25 13.79 -7.58
CA ALA A 8 3.74 12.45 -7.28
C ALA A 8 3.42 12.04 -5.84
N GLN A 9 3.66 12.93 -4.86
CA GLN A 9 3.30 12.72 -3.45
C GLN A 9 1.79 12.51 -3.28
N ALA A 10 0.96 13.33 -3.91
CA ALA A 10 -0.49 13.19 -3.85
C ALA A 10 -0.95 11.81 -4.38
N LEU A 11 -0.41 11.36 -5.52
CA LEU A 11 -0.73 10.05 -6.09
C LEU A 11 -0.33 8.90 -5.15
N ILE A 12 0.83 8.99 -4.50
CA ILE A 12 1.29 7.98 -3.52
C ILE A 12 0.33 7.93 -2.33
N VAL A 13 -0.07 9.09 -1.81
CA VAL A 13 -1.04 9.18 -0.71
C VAL A 13 -2.37 8.53 -1.11
N PHE A 14 -2.86 8.77 -2.33
CA PHE A 14 -4.06 8.11 -2.83
C PHE A 14 -3.92 6.59 -2.93
N ILE A 15 -2.77 6.08 -3.37
CA ILE A 15 -2.49 4.63 -3.43
C ILE A 15 -2.51 4.02 -2.02
N ARG A 16 -1.83 4.66 -1.05
CA ARG A 16 -1.82 4.22 0.35
C ARG A 16 -3.22 4.18 0.94
N LEU A 17 -3.99 5.26 0.74
CA LEU A 17 -5.37 5.35 1.21
C LEU A 17 -6.26 4.27 0.59
N GLY A 18 -6.16 4.04 -0.71
CA GLY A 18 -6.89 2.97 -1.41
C GLY A 18 -6.56 1.57 -0.87
N CYS A 19 -5.30 1.31 -0.52
CA CYS A 19 -4.88 0.05 0.11
C CYS A 19 -5.51 -0.13 1.49
N VAL A 20 -5.51 0.91 2.32
CA VAL A 20 -6.14 0.89 3.65
C VAL A 20 -7.64 0.62 3.54
N CYS A 21 -8.35 1.35 2.66
CA CYS A 21 -9.78 1.14 2.43
C CYS A 21 -10.09 -0.30 1.99
N ARG A 22 -9.28 -0.84 1.07
CA ARG A 22 -9.45 -2.22 0.58
C ARG A 22 -9.16 -3.25 1.66
N PHE A 23 -8.17 -3.01 2.51
CA PHE A 23 -7.85 -3.87 3.64
C PHE A 23 -8.99 -3.90 4.67
N ILE A 24 -9.46 -2.72 5.10
CA ILE A 24 -10.59 -2.58 6.03
C ILE A 24 -11.84 -3.29 5.49
N TYR A 25 -12.19 -3.06 4.22
CA TYR A 25 -13.31 -3.74 3.58
C TYR A 25 -13.18 -5.27 3.64
N THR A 26 -12.00 -5.81 3.32
CA THR A 26 -11.78 -7.26 3.38
C THR A 26 -11.83 -7.81 4.80
N MET A 27 -11.42 -7.04 5.81
CA MET A 27 -11.50 -7.45 7.22
C MET A 27 -12.95 -7.46 7.71
N ILE A 28 -13.74 -6.43 7.39
CA ILE A 28 -15.17 -6.37 7.72
C ILE A 28 -15.92 -7.56 7.09
N ARG A 29 -15.65 -7.85 5.82
CA ARG A 29 -16.25 -9.01 5.11
C ARG A 29 -15.79 -10.35 5.69
N LEU A 30 -14.54 -10.45 6.15
CA LEU A 30 -14.01 -11.65 6.79
C LEU A 30 -14.72 -11.95 8.11
N SER A 31 -15.04 -10.93 8.91
CA SER A 31 -15.72 -11.09 10.20
C SER A 31 -17.17 -11.57 10.11
N GLY A 32 -17.81 -11.42 8.95
CA GLY A 32 -19.22 -11.77 8.74
C GLY A 32 -19.48 -12.97 7.83
N ALA A 33 -18.45 -13.70 7.39
CA ALA A 33 -18.59 -14.77 6.39
C ALA A 33 -17.80 -16.02 6.77
N ASP A 34 -18.47 -17.02 7.37
CA ASP A 34 -17.85 -18.30 7.75
C ASP A 34 -17.47 -19.17 6.53
N GLU A 35 -18.29 -19.21 5.48
CA GLU A 35 -18.04 -20.05 4.29
C GLU A 35 -17.04 -19.43 3.28
N GLU A 36 -16.99 -18.10 3.15
CA GLU A 36 -16.04 -17.40 2.25
C GLU A 36 -14.76 -16.92 2.97
N ALA A 37 -14.57 -17.25 4.26
CA ALA A 37 -13.48 -16.72 5.09
C ALA A 37 -12.08 -16.90 4.46
N SER A 38 -11.82 -18.07 3.86
CA SER A 38 -10.54 -18.39 3.22
C SER A 38 -10.22 -17.44 2.05
N LYS A 39 -11.23 -17.04 1.28
CA LYS A 39 -11.10 -16.14 0.12
C LYS A 39 -10.77 -14.72 0.56
N TYR A 40 -11.49 -14.18 1.55
CA TYR A 40 -11.22 -12.84 2.08
C TYR A 40 -9.87 -12.78 2.81
N LYS A 41 -9.47 -13.84 3.51
CA LYS A 41 -8.14 -13.96 4.13
C LYS A 41 -7.00 -13.94 3.09
N LYS A 42 -7.15 -14.64 1.97
CA LYS A 42 -6.18 -14.57 0.86
C LYS A 42 -6.12 -13.16 0.27
N ARG A 43 -7.27 -12.51 0.11
CA ARG A 43 -7.37 -11.16 -0.45
C ARG A 43 -6.76 -10.10 0.46
N SER A 44 -7.00 -10.17 1.78
CA SER A 44 -6.39 -9.25 2.75
C SER A 44 -4.87 -9.40 2.78
N ARG A 45 -4.36 -10.63 2.77
CA ARG A 45 -2.92 -10.91 2.67
C ARG A 45 -2.30 -10.31 1.41
N ASN A 46 -2.96 -10.44 0.27
CA ASN A 46 -2.47 -9.88 -0.99
C ASN A 46 -2.43 -8.34 -0.96
N VAL A 47 -3.40 -7.68 -0.31
CA VAL A 47 -3.39 -6.22 -0.13
C VAL A 47 -2.23 -5.78 0.76
N VAL A 48 -1.97 -6.52 1.85
CA VAL A 48 -0.82 -6.24 2.74
C VAL A 48 0.51 -6.42 2.00
N LEU A 49 0.67 -7.52 1.27
CA LEU A 49 1.88 -7.76 0.47
C LEU A 49 2.09 -6.67 -0.59
N PHE A 50 1.03 -6.27 -1.30
CA PHE A 50 1.09 -5.18 -2.26
C PHE A 50 1.53 -3.87 -1.60
N TYR A 51 0.97 -3.54 -0.44
CA TYR A 51 1.33 -2.33 0.30
C TYR A 51 2.80 -2.31 0.71
N ILE A 52 3.32 -3.43 1.24
CA ILE A 52 4.73 -3.56 1.62
C ILE A 52 5.64 -3.37 0.40
N LEU A 53 5.32 -4.00 -0.73
CA LEU A 53 6.09 -3.86 -1.97
C LEU A 53 6.08 -2.41 -2.46
N ALA A 54 4.92 -1.74 -2.43
CA ALA A 54 4.81 -0.33 -2.83
C ALA A 54 5.64 0.59 -1.94
N GLU A 55 5.64 0.38 -0.62
CA GLU A 55 6.47 1.16 0.32
C GLU A 55 7.96 0.90 0.15
N SER A 56 8.34 -0.36 -0.15
CA SER A 56 9.76 -0.72 -0.28
C SER A 56 10.47 0.05 -1.40
N ILE A 57 9.75 0.43 -2.46
CA ILE A 57 10.31 1.22 -3.57
C ILE A 57 10.75 2.61 -3.07
N TRP A 58 9.97 3.24 -2.19
CA TRP A 58 10.30 4.54 -1.62
C TRP A 58 11.47 4.46 -0.66
N GLN A 59 11.49 3.43 0.19
CA GLN A 59 12.63 3.17 1.08
C GLN A 59 13.92 2.94 0.28
N ILE A 60 13.88 2.16 -0.80
CA ILE A 60 15.04 1.92 -1.67
C ILE A 60 15.50 3.23 -2.32
N LYS A 61 14.56 4.03 -2.85
CA LYS A 61 14.89 5.36 -3.41
C LYS A 61 15.61 6.23 -2.39
N GLU A 62 15.11 6.31 -1.16
CA GLU A 62 15.71 7.11 -0.10
C GLU A 62 17.11 6.62 0.27
N ILE A 63 17.31 5.31 0.39
CA ILE A 63 18.63 4.71 0.66
C ILE A 63 19.62 5.04 -0.46
N ILE A 64 19.20 4.92 -1.72
CA ILE A 64 20.04 5.25 -2.88
C ILE A 64 20.41 6.74 -2.86
N LEU A 65 19.42 7.61 -2.69
CA LEU A 65 19.67 9.06 -2.65
C LEU A 65 20.57 9.45 -1.47
N PHE A 66 20.41 8.83 -0.32
CA PHE A 66 21.30 9.02 0.83
C PHE A 66 22.75 8.64 0.50
N TYR A 67 22.95 7.54 -0.24
CA TYR A 67 24.29 7.09 -0.63
C TYR A 67 24.96 8.05 -1.62
N TYR A 68 24.23 8.59 -2.61
CA TYR A 68 24.75 9.48 -3.65
C TYR A 68 24.73 10.98 -3.26
N ALA A 69 24.05 11.37 -2.20
CA ALA A 69 24.07 12.73 -1.66
C ALA A 69 25.36 13.06 -0.88
N LYS A 70 26.27 12.09 -0.75
CA LYS A 70 27.59 12.20 -0.14
C LYS A 70 28.66 12.20 -1.23
#